data_AF-A0A0B1T846-F1
#
_entry.id   AF-A0A0B1T846-F1
#
_cell.length_a   1.000
_cell.length_b   1.000
_cell.length_c   1.000
_cell.angle_alpha   90.00
_cell.angle_beta   90.00
_cell.angle_gamma   90.00
#
_symmetry.space_group_name_H-M   'P 1'
#
loop_
_entity.id
_entity.type
_entity.pdbx_description
1 polymer ?
#
loop_
_entity_poly.entity_id
_entity_poly.type
_entity_poly.pdbx_seq_one_letter_code
_entity_poly.pdbx_strand_id
1 'polypeptide(L)'
;MFTLNVQSTFYSQQYDYTALLKLYATSLNAQMLEGHSTAGAERIRLPGTSEHVPAVPPPSTTTTEIQHMEPETENTTEANFIGTKEEHIEQFEGEVTSKKVVLDFEKAAIGAAKKVINACVKGCTFHLAQAWNRRRDSLGLASYITGQEADARITPCWQIIKGVVFLSPRLRREVRALRSPPVPQDHESYNRCDDFLKYLRRNWLTGVYKDGRSGVHRS
;
A
#
# COMPACT_ATOMS: atom_id res chain seq x y z
N MET A 1 -14.06 -19.98 23.82
CA MET A 1 -13.06 -20.50 22.85
C MET A 1 -13.60 -20.17 21.47
N PHE A 2 -13.06 -19.13 20.82
CA PHE A 2 -13.49 -18.71 19.48
C PHE A 2 -12.35 -19.02 18.51
N THR A 3 -12.57 -19.96 17.60
CA THR A 3 -11.68 -20.26 16.47
C THR A 3 -11.99 -19.29 15.34
N LEU A 4 -11.10 -18.32 15.11
CA LEU A 4 -11.14 -17.48 13.92
C LEU A 4 -10.45 -18.22 12.78
N ASN A 5 -11.26 -18.80 11.89
CA ASN A 5 -10.80 -19.38 10.64
C ASN A 5 -10.61 -18.24 9.62
N VAL A 6 -9.37 -17.80 9.42
CA VAL A 6 -9.02 -16.80 8.41
C VAL A 6 -8.18 -17.47 7.32
N GLN A 7 -8.85 -18.05 6.31
CA GLN A 7 -8.19 -18.35 5.05
C GLN A 7 -7.92 -17.02 4.32
N SER A 8 -6.73 -16.48 4.54
CA SER A 8 -6.21 -15.33 3.80
C SER A 8 -5.65 -15.82 2.46
N THR A 9 -6.43 -15.72 1.39
CA THR A 9 -5.90 -15.88 0.02
C THR A 9 -4.94 -14.74 -0.28
N PHE A 10 -3.63 -15.01 -0.19
CA PHE A 10 -2.56 -14.08 -0.49
C PHE A 10 -2.43 -13.86 -2.01
N TYR A 11 -2.96 -12.75 -2.51
CA TYR A 11 -2.44 -12.18 -3.76
C TYR A 11 -1.14 -11.44 -3.45
N SER A 12 0.00 -12.06 -3.76
CA SER A 12 1.29 -11.39 -3.80
C SER A 12 1.30 -10.42 -4.99
N GLN A 13 0.87 -9.18 -4.78
CA GLN A 13 1.17 -8.09 -5.71
C GLN A 13 2.61 -7.67 -5.45
N GLN A 14 3.53 -8.25 -6.19
CA GLN A 14 4.92 -7.83 -6.25
C GLN A 14 4.96 -6.45 -6.90
N TYR A 15 4.97 -5.39 -6.09
CA TYR A 15 5.11 -4.03 -6.61
C TYR A 15 6.55 -3.83 -7.09
N ASP A 16 6.72 -3.47 -8.37
CA ASP A 16 8.00 -2.98 -8.88
C ASP A 16 8.28 -1.59 -8.27
N TYR A 17 9.01 -1.59 -7.16
CA TYR A 17 9.43 -0.39 -6.46
C TYR A 17 10.33 0.50 -7.33
N THR A 18 10.99 -0.05 -8.35
CA THR A 18 11.80 0.70 -9.31
C THR A 18 10.92 1.59 -10.18
N ALA A 19 9.78 1.08 -10.63
CA ALA A 19 8.78 1.85 -11.37
C ALA A 19 8.17 2.96 -10.50
N LEU A 20 7.90 2.69 -9.22
CA LEU A 20 7.40 3.71 -8.27
C LEU A 20 8.43 4.82 -8.00
N LEU A 21 9.71 4.47 -7.83
CA LEU A 21 10.78 5.45 -7.64
C LEU A 21 11.02 6.28 -8.91
N LYS A 22 10.95 5.67 -10.10
CA LYS A 22 11.01 6.37 -11.39
C LYS A 22 9.82 7.32 -11.56
N LEU A 23 8.59 6.86 -11.31
CA LEU A 23 7.39 7.71 -11.33
C LEU A 23 7.46 8.88 -10.35
N TYR A 24 8.00 8.65 -9.15
CA TYR A 24 8.22 9.71 -8.16
C TYR A 24 9.25 10.74 -8.64
N ALA A 25 10.38 10.29 -9.19
CA ALA A 25 11.40 11.18 -9.76
C ALA A 25 10.83 11.98 -10.94
N THR A 26 10.08 11.34 -11.84
CA THR A 26 9.44 11.99 -12.99
C THR A 26 8.34 12.97 -12.54
N SER A 27 7.54 12.63 -11.52
CA SER A 27 6.52 13.52 -10.96
C SER A 27 7.10 14.74 -10.26
N LEU A 28 8.22 14.60 -9.56
CA LEU A 28 8.96 15.73 -8.98
C LEU A 28 9.46 16.67 -10.07
N ASN A 29 10.02 16.10 -11.15
CA ASN A 29 10.52 16.87 -12.28
C ASN A 29 9.39 17.57 -13.06
N ALA A 30 8.26 16.92 -13.26
CA ALA A 30 7.09 17.50 -13.93
C ALA A 30 6.47 18.65 -13.12
N GLN A 31 6.35 18.49 -11.80
CA GLN A 31 5.83 19.55 -10.92
C GLN A 31 6.76 20.77 -10.81
N MET A 32 8.06 20.60 -11.08
CA MET A 32 9.01 21.72 -11.16
C MET A 32 8.93 22.47 -12.50
N LEU A 33 8.53 21.81 -13.59
CA LEU A 33 8.50 22.39 -14.94
C LEU A 33 7.19 23.15 -15.25
N GLU A 34 6.07 22.80 -14.62
CA GLU A 34 4.77 23.48 -14.83
C GLU A 34 4.67 24.89 -14.18
N GLY A 35 5.76 25.40 -13.58
CA GLY A 35 5.83 26.76 -13.02
C GLY A 35 6.04 27.88 -14.04
N HIS A 36 6.28 27.57 -15.32
CA HIS A 36 6.44 28.57 -16.38
C HIS A 36 5.42 28.36 -17.50
N SER A 37 4.40 29.21 -17.50
CA SER A 37 3.45 29.35 -18.60
C SER A 37 4.09 30.15 -19.74
N THR A 38 3.92 29.68 -20.99
CA THR A 38 3.27 30.44 -22.07
C THR A 38 2.89 29.54 -23.26
N ALA A 39 1.62 29.70 -23.68
CA ALA A 39 1.09 29.77 -25.05
C ALA A 39 1.70 28.92 -26.19
N GLY A 40 0.80 28.28 -26.96
CA GLY A 40 1.04 27.98 -28.37
C GLY A 40 0.35 26.73 -28.88
N ALA A 41 -0.66 26.92 -29.73
CA ALA A 41 -1.41 25.87 -30.41
C ALA A 41 -0.59 25.10 -31.44
N GLU A 42 -0.93 23.82 -31.70
CA GLU A 42 -1.28 23.37 -33.06
C GLU A 42 -1.96 22.00 -33.05
N ARG A 43 -3.00 21.87 -33.89
CA ARG A 43 -3.88 20.70 -34.00
C ARG A 43 -3.47 19.92 -35.25
N ILE A 44 -2.62 18.92 -35.09
CA ILE A 44 -2.24 18.03 -36.20
C ILE A 44 -3.22 16.86 -36.27
N ARG A 45 -3.88 16.74 -37.44
CA ARG A 45 -4.82 15.66 -37.79
C ARG A 45 -4.02 14.55 -38.47
N LEU A 46 -3.98 13.36 -37.90
CA LEU A 46 -3.38 12.18 -38.53
C LEU A 46 -4.44 11.38 -39.32
N PRO A 47 -4.10 10.86 -40.50
CA PRO A 47 -4.99 10.02 -41.31
C PRO A 47 -5.07 8.59 -40.76
N GLY A 48 -6.26 8.01 -40.87
CA GLY A 48 -6.58 6.69 -40.34
C GLY A 48 -5.91 5.55 -41.11
N THR A 49 -5.33 4.63 -40.36
CA THR A 49 -4.88 3.32 -40.84
C THR A 49 -5.91 2.27 -40.44
N SER A 50 -6.52 1.66 -41.46
CA SER A 50 -7.41 0.50 -41.32
C SER A 50 -6.55 -0.75 -41.21
N GLU A 51 -6.43 -1.31 -40.00
CA GLU A 51 -5.77 -2.60 -39.80
C GLU A 51 -6.79 -3.74 -39.72
N HIS A 52 -6.61 -4.69 -40.64
CA HIS A 52 -7.33 -5.94 -40.77
C HIS A 52 -6.82 -6.92 -39.70
N VAL A 53 -7.70 -7.31 -38.77
CA VAL A 53 -7.40 -8.25 -37.70
C VAL A 53 -7.62 -9.69 -38.21
N PRO A 54 -6.60 -10.57 -38.21
CA PRO A 54 -6.79 -11.99 -38.53
C PRO A 54 -7.44 -12.75 -37.36
N ALA A 55 -8.26 -13.74 -37.73
CA ALA A 55 -9.08 -14.54 -36.81
C ALA A 55 -8.24 -15.41 -35.87
N VAL A 56 -8.60 -15.38 -34.59
CA VAL A 56 -8.02 -16.21 -33.51
C VAL A 56 -8.66 -17.60 -33.53
N PRO A 57 -7.88 -18.70 -33.54
CA PRO A 57 -8.42 -20.06 -33.45
C PRO A 57 -8.93 -20.38 -32.03
N PRO A 58 -9.94 -21.26 -31.90
CA PRO A 58 -10.55 -21.59 -30.62
C PRO A 58 -9.62 -22.40 -29.71
N PRO A 59 -9.73 -22.26 -28.37
CA PRO A 59 -8.89 -22.95 -27.42
C PRO A 59 -9.26 -24.44 -27.30
N SER A 60 -8.23 -25.29 -27.35
CA SER A 60 -8.33 -26.73 -27.08
C SER A 60 -8.61 -26.99 -25.60
N THR A 61 -9.67 -27.74 -25.32
CA THR A 61 -10.08 -28.18 -23.98
C THR A 61 -9.15 -29.29 -23.49
N THR A 62 -8.28 -28.99 -22.53
CA THR A 62 -7.51 -30.01 -21.79
C THR A 62 -8.23 -30.33 -20.50
N THR A 63 -8.81 -31.54 -20.43
CA THR A 63 -9.40 -32.12 -19.22
C THR A 63 -8.28 -32.46 -18.24
N THR A 64 -8.22 -31.76 -17.10
CA THR A 64 -7.32 -32.08 -15.99
C THR A 64 -8.02 -33.01 -15.02
N GLU A 65 -7.48 -34.22 -14.91
CA GLU A 65 -7.88 -35.27 -13.97
C GLU A 65 -7.39 -34.88 -12.56
N ILE A 66 -8.33 -34.69 -11.63
CA ILE A 66 -8.04 -34.32 -10.24
C ILE A 66 -7.76 -35.60 -9.45
N GLN A 67 -6.49 -35.82 -9.09
CA GLN A 67 -6.11 -36.85 -8.13
C GLN A 67 -6.51 -36.42 -6.71
N HIS A 68 -7.28 -37.30 -6.06
CA HIS A 68 -7.70 -37.21 -4.67
C HIS A 68 -6.50 -37.54 -3.77
N MET A 69 -6.00 -36.57 -3.01
CA MET A 69 -4.96 -36.76 -1.99
C MET A 69 -5.61 -36.75 -0.61
N GLU A 70 -5.40 -37.81 0.17
CA GLU A 70 -5.91 -37.96 1.53
C GLU A 70 -5.22 -36.98 2.50
N PRO A 71 -5.92 -36.51 3.55
CA PRO A 71 -5.36 -35.60 4.54
C PRO A 71 -4.52 -36.36 5.59
N GLU A 72 -3.22 -36.08 5.63
CA GLU A 72 -2.37 -36.47 6.75
C GLU A 72 -2.65 -35.58 7.98
N THR A 73 -2.74 -36.24 9.14
CA THR A 73 -3.03 -35.66 10.44
C THR A 73 -1.78 -35.04 11.07
N GLU A 74 -1.68 -33.71 11.09
CA GLU A 74 -0.68 -32.98 11.88
C GLU A 74 -1.21 -32.61 13.27
N ASN A 75 -0.87 -33.43 14.27
CA ASN A 75 -0.92 -33.05 15.69
C ASN A 75 0.51 -32.77 16.16
N THR A 76 1.03 -31.57 15.85
CA THR A 76 2.30 -31.09 16.43
C THR A 76 2.01 -29.89 17.32
N THR A 77 2.15 -30.13 18.62
CA THR A 77 1.96 -29.24 19.76
C THR A 77 2.62 -27.86 19.61
N GLU A 78 1.81 -26.80 19.75
CA GLU A 78 2.16 -25.36 19.75
C GLU A 78 3.19 -24.96 20.84
N ALA A 79 3.52 -25.84 21.80
CA ALA A 79 4.42 -25.54 22.92
C ALA A 79 5.91 -25.46 22.52
N ASN A 80 6.33 -26.08 21.41
CA ASN A 80 7.75 -26.13 21.03
C ASN A 80 8.24 -24.92 20.21
N PHE A 81 7.36 -24.02 19.78
CA PHE A 81 7.75 -22.86 18.96
C PHE A 81 8.21 -21.64 19.78
N ILE A 82 7.91 -21.62 21.08
CA ILE A 82 8.21 -20.47 21.95
C ILE A 82 9.57 -20.63 22.66
N GLY A 83 10.00 -21.86 22.98
CA GLY A 83 11.19 -22.12 23.79
C GLY A 83 12.55 -21.86 23.10
N THR A 84 12.63 -21.76 21.77
CA THR A 84 13.90 -21.67 21.04
C THR A 84 14.30 -20.26 20.61
N LYS A 85 13.53 -19.22 20.95
CA LYS A 85 13.82 -17.83 20.52
C LYS A 85 14.55 -16.97 21.55
N GLU A 86 14.62 -17.40 22.80
CA GLU A 86 15.34 -16.65 23.85
C GLU A 86 16.87 -16.81 23.71
N GLU A 87 17.35 -18.02 23.37
CA GLU A 87 18.79 -18.32 23.29
C GLU A 87 19.53 -17.61 22.13
N HIS A 88 18.85 -17.30 21.02
CA HIS A 88 19.50 -16.65 19.88
C HIS A 88 19.61 -15.12 20.01
N ILE A 89 18.93 -14.49 20.98
CA ILE A 89 19.00 -13.04 21.19
C ILE A 89 20.23 -12.66 22.05
N GLU A 90 20.69 -13.57 22.92
CA GLU A 90 21.84 -13.32 23.80
C GLU A 90 23.19 -13.34 23.08
N GLN A 91 23.28 -13.95 21.89
CA GLN A 91 24.54 -14.11 21.17
C GLN A 91 25.03 -12.86 20.41
N PHE A 92 24.24 -11.77 20.41
CA PHE A 92 24.66 -10.47 19.88
C PHE A 92 25.13 -9.56 21.02
N GLU A 93 26.31 -9.85 21.57
CA GLU A 93 27.02 -9.05 22.59
C GLU A 93 27.62 -7.73 22.03
N GLY A 94 26.84 -7.00 21.22
CA GLY A 94 27.04 -5.57 21.03
C GLY A 94 26.11 -4.84 21.97
N GLU A 95 26.52 -3.69 22.52
CA GLU A 95 25.63 -2.81 23.29
C GLU A 95 24.43 -2.40 22.39
N VAL A 96 23.34 -3.18 22.43
CA VAL A 96 22.13 -2.93 21.62
C VAL A 96 21.39 -1.78 22.27
N THR A 97 21.83 -0.56 21.95
CA THR A 97 21.30 0.69 22.52
C THR A 97 19.83 0.94 22.21
N SER A 98 19.18 0.18 21.30
CA SER A 98 17.70 0.12 21.20
C SER A 98 17.18 -1.07 20.37
N LYS A 99 16.30 -1.90 20.96
CA LYS A 99 15.54 -2.94 20.22
C LYS A 99 14.52 -2.27 19.30
N LYS A 100 14.44 -2.66 18.03
CA LYS A 100 13.42 -2.20 17.08
C LYS A 100 12.55 -3.39 16.67
N VAL A 101 11.24 -3.26 16.78
CA VAL A 101 10.30 -4.32 16.38
C VAL A 101 9.30 -3.75 15.38
N VAL A 102 9.05 -4.49 14.31
CA VAL A 102 8.01 -4.15 13.32
C VAL A 102 6.76 -4.91 13.68
N LEU A 103 5.67 -4.19 13.99
CA LEU A 103 4.38 -4.79 14.33
C LEU A 103 3.28 -4.28 13.40
N ASP A 104 2.15 -4.96 13.41
CA ASP A 104 0.91 -4.36 12.93
C ASP A 104 0.55 -3.11 13.75
N PHE A 105 -0.46 -2.38 13.28
CA PHE A 105 -0.92 -1.17 13.97
C PHE A 105 -1.91 -1.48 15.10
N GLU A 106 -1.92 -2.71 15.62
CA GLU A 106 -2.81 -3.06 16.71
C GLU A 106 -2.31 -2.44 18.01
N LYS A 107 -3.19 -1.68 18.68
CA LYS A 107 -2.84 -0.99 19.94
C LYS A 107 -2.37 -1.97 21.02
N ALA A 108 -2.95 -3.16 21.08
CA ALA A 108 -2.58 -4.21 22.03
C ALA A 108 -1.16 -4.71 21.77
N ALA A 109 -0.82 -5.06 20.53
CA ALA A 109 0.52 -5.49 20.14
C ALA A 109 1.57 -4.41 20.40
N ILE A 110 1.29 -3.17 20.03
CA ILE A 110 2.17 -2.02 20.30
C ILE A 110 2.38 -1.84 21.81
N GLY A 111 1.29 -1.93 22.60
CA GLY A 111 1.35 -1.80 24.06
C GLY A 111 2.17 -2.91 24.72
N ALA A 112 1.96 -4.16 24.30
CA ALA A 112 2.70 -5.31 24.78
C ALA A 112 4.19 -5.21 24.47
N ALA A 113 4.57 -4.86 23.23
CA ALA A 113 5.97 -4.71 22.86
C ALA A 113 6.67 -3.57 23.60
N LYS A 114 6.00 -2.43 23.80
CA LYS A 114 6.57 -1.34 24.61
C LYS A 114 6.79 -1.78 26.06
N LYS A 115 5.86 -2.56 26.63
CA LYS A 115 5.92 -2.99 28.03
C LYS A 115 6.93 -4.11 28.29
N VAL A 116 7.00 -5.11 27.42
CA VAL A 116 7.76 -6.35 27.66
C VAL A 116 9.22 -6.22 27.23
N ILE A 117 9.47 -5.64 26.05
CA ILE A 117 10.81 -5.65 25.44
C ILE A 117 11.46 -4.26 25.39
N ASN A 118 10.80 -3.23 25.94
CA ASN A 118 11.24 -1.83 25.90
C ASN A 118 11.72 -1.40 24.49
N ALA A 119 11.01 -1.83 23.44
CA ALA A 119 11.44 -1.65 22.07
C ALA A 119 10.82 -0.42 21.40
N CYS A 120 11.56 0.14 20.45
CA CYS A 120 11.07 1.09 19.47
C CYS A 120 10.20 0.35 18.44
N VAL A 121 8.88 0.47 18.60
CA VAL A 121 7.92 -0.15 17.68
C VAL A 121 7.83 0.66 16.39
N LYS A 122 8.01 -0.02 15.25
CA LYS A 122 7.76 0.49 13.91
C LYS A 122 6.49 -0.14 13.35
N GLY A 123 5.67 0.67 12.68
CA GLY A 123 4.51 0.15 11.96
C GLY A 123 4.92 -0.62 10.70
N CYS A 124 4.30 -1.78 10.47
CA CYS A 124 4.49 -2.58 9.28
C CYS A 124 3.88 -1.89 8.05
N THR A 125 4.74 -1.51 7.09
CA THR A 125 4.31 -0.82 5.85
C THR A 125 3.39 -1.68 4.99
N PHE A 126 3.52 -3.01 5.05
CA PHE A 126 2.63 -3.94 4.36
C PHE A 126 1.18 -3.81 4.87
N HIS A 127 0.98 -3.91 6.18
CA HIS A 127 -0.35 -3.74 6.79
C HIS A 127 -0.91 -2.33 6.54
N LEU A 128 -0.06 -1.31 6.50
CA LEU A 128 -0.47 0.05 6.13
C LEU A 128 -1.04 0.10 4.71
N ALA A 129 -0.29 -0.44 3.73
CA ALA A 129 -0.70 -0.48 2.33
C ALA A 129 -2.00 -1.29 2.17
N GLN A 130 -2.12 -2.42 2.86
CA GLN A 130 -3.33 -3.23 2.85
C GLN A 130 -4.54 -2.47 3.40
N ALA A 131 -4.39 -1.75 4.52
CA ALA A 131 -5.45 -0.92 5.09
C ALA A 131 -5.90 0.20 4.14
N TRP A 132 -4.95 0.80 3.40
CA TRP A 132 -5.26 1.82 2.41
C TRP A 132 -5.98 1.24 1.19
N ASN A 133 -5.52 0.09 0.67
CA ASN A 133 -6.18 -0.62 -0.43
C ASN A 133 -7.62 -0.99 -0.07
N ARG A 134 -7.84 -1.61 1.10
CA ARG A 134 -9.19 -1.97 1.59
C ARG A 134 -10.10 -0.75 1.71
N ARG A 135 -9.57 0.38 2.22
CA ARG A 135 -10.37 1.60 2.34
C ARG A 135 -10.73 2.18 0.97
N ARG A 136 -9.78 2.21 0.03
CA ARG A 136 -10.04 2.60 -1.37
C ARG A 136 -11.16 1.76 -1.97
N ASP A 137 -11.10 0.44 -1.78
CA ASP A 137 -12.08 -0.50 -2.34
C ASP A 137 -13.47 -0.31 -1.71
N SER A 138 -13.53 -0.13 -0.39
CA SER A 138 -14.79 0.13 0.34
C SER A 138 -15.50 1.42 -0.07
N LEU A 139 -14.75 2.37 -0.64
CA LEU A 139 -15.29 3.63 -1.17
C LEU A 139 -15.60 3.54 -2.67
N GLY A 140 -15.46 2.37 -3.30
CA GLY A 140 -15.68 2.19 -4.73
C GLY A 140 -14.66 2.93 -5.61
N LEU A 141 -13.48 3.27 -5.08
CA LEU A 141 -12.45 3.99 -5.84
C LEU A 141 -11.65 3.07 -6.79
N ALA A 142 -11.79 1.75 -6.66
CA ALA A 142 -11.08 0.80 -7.50
C ALA A 142 -11.48 0.92 -8.99
N SER A 143 -12.76 1.15 -9.29
CA SER A 143 -13.24 1.30 -10.68
C SER A 143 -12.61 2.51 -11.37
N TYR A 144 -12.43 3.61 -10.64
CA TYR A 144 -11.79 4.82 -11.16
C TYR A 144 -10.25 4.76 -11.25
N ILE A 145 -9.61 3.69 -10.78
CA ILE A 145 -8.15 3.53 -10.83
C ILE A 145 -7.74 2.48 -11.87
N THR A 146 -8.39 1.32 -11.88
CA THR A 146 -8.05 0.21 -12.78
C THR A 146 -9.26 -0.40 -13.51
N GLY A 147 -10.45 0.17 -13.37
CA GLY A 147 -11.68 -0.35 -13.96
C GLY A 147 -12.11 0.36 -15.23
N GLN A 148 -13.33 0.07 -15.69
CA GLN A 148 -13.93 0.68 -16.88
C GLN A 148 -14.16 2.19 -16.72
N GLU A 149 -14.26 2.67 -15.49
CA GLU A 149 -14.45 4.08 -15.13
C GLU A 149 -13.11 4.80 -14.83
N ALA A 150 -11.98 4.21 -15.25
CA ALA A 150 -10.66 4.75 -14.91
C ALA A 150 -10.52 6.23 -15.32
N ASP A 151 -10.11 7.07 -14.37
CA ASP A 151 -9.89 8.49 -14.60
C ASP A 151 -8.39 8.80 -14.55
N ALA A 152 -7.89 9.46 -15.61
CA ALA A 152 -6.49 9.79 -15.80
C ALA A 152 -5.89 10.69 -14.70
N ARG A 153 -6.72 11.36 -13.88
CA ARG A 153 -6.28 12.19 -12.73
C ARG A 153 -6.22 11.37 -11.45
N ILE A 154 -7.13 10.41 -11.28
CA ILE A 154 -7.23 9.59 -10.06
C ILE A 154 -6.10 8.56 -10.01
N THR A 155 -5.78 7.92 -11.14
CA THR A 155 -4.76 6.87 -11.18
C THR A 155 -3.36 7.37 -10.76
N PRO A 156 -2.82 8.47 -11.31
CA PRO A 156 -1.54 9.00 -10.85
C PRO A 156 -1.57 9.47 -9.39
N CYS A 157 -2.67 10.12 -8.97
CA CYS A 157 -2.86 10.54 -7.58
C CYS A 157 -2.75 9.35 -6.61
N TRP A 158 -3.37 8.21 -6.96
CA TRP A 158 -3.27 6.98 -6.19
C TRP A 158 -1.83 6.45 -6.09
N GLN A 159 -1.07 6.47 -7.18
CA GLN A 159 0.34 6.05 -7.16
C GLN A 159 1.19 6.94 -6.24
N ILE A 160 0.95 8.26 -6.29
CA ILE A 160 1.61 9.21 -5.39
C ILE A 160 1.26 8.89 -3.94
N ILE A 161 -0.02 8.67 -3.61
CA ILE A 161 -0.47 8.31 -2.26
C ILE A 161 0.26 7.06 -1.76
N LYS A 162 0.39 6.00 -2.57
CA LYS A 162 1.15 4.81 -2.17
C LYS A 162 2.61 5.13 -1.83
N GLY A 163 3.25 6.04 -2.57
CA GLY A 163 4.62 6.47 -2.32
C GLY A 163 4.81 7.28 -1.02
N VAL A 164 3.75 7.89 -0.49
CA VAL A 164 3.80 8.73 0.73
C VAL A 164 4.31 7.96 1.96
N VAL A 165 4.22 6.62 1.98
CA VAL A 165 4.74 5.82 3.09
C VAL A 165 6.25 5.96 3.28
N PHE A 166 6.97 6.28 2.20
CA PHE A 166 8.43 6.41 2.18
C PHE A 166 8.93 7.84 2.43
N LEU A 167 8.01 8.81 2.50
CA LEU A 167 8.36 10.22 2.65
C LEU A 167 8.52 10.63 4.12
N SER A 168 9.50 11.49 4.37
CA SER A 168 9.67 12.13 5.68
C SER A 168 8.43 12.98 6.03
N PRO A 169 8.13 13.22 7.33
CA PRO A 169 7.01 14.08 7.72
C PRO A 169 7.01 15.46 7.04
N ARG A 170 8.19 16.05 6.82
CA ARG A 170 8.35 17.33 6.11
C ARG A 170 7.92 17.19 4.64
N LEU A 171 8.43 16.21 3.91
CA LEU A 171 8.10 16.01 2.50
C LEU A 171 6.63 15.64 2.29
N ARG A 172 6.02 14.88 3.22
CA ARG A 172 4.60 14.55 3.16
C ARG A 172 3.69 15.78 3.13
N ARG A 173 4.07 16.87 3.81
CA ARG A 173 3.29 18.11 3.80
C ARG A 173 3.26 18.77 2.43
N GLU A 174 4.27 18.53 1.60
CA GLU A 174 4.39 19.10 0.25
C GLU A 174 3.64 18.31 -0.83
N VAL A 175 3.18 17.10 -0.52
CA VAL A 175 2.48 16.27 -1.50
C VAL A 175 1.06 16.81 -1.76
N ARG A 176 0.86 17.44 -2.93
CA ARG A 176 -0.45 17.99 -3.33
C ARG A 176 -1.58 16.96 -3.35
N ALA A 177 -1.28 15.71 -3.74
CA ALA A 177 -2.23 14.60 -3.75
C ALA A 177 -2.84 14.29 -2.37
N LEU A 178 -2.25 14.78 -1.28
CA LEU A 178 -2.79 14.62 0.08
C LEU A 178 -3.68 15.79 0.54
N ARG A 179 -3.71 16.89 -0.22
CA ARG A 179 -4.37 18.15 0.19
C ARG A 179 -5.82 18.23 -0.30
N SER A 180 -6.10 17.77 -1.51
CA SER A 180 -7.43 17.83 -2.12
C SER A 180 -7.67 16.66 -3.08
N PRO A 181 -8.93 16.31 -3.37
CA PRO A 181 -9.28 15.37 -4.43
C PRO A 181 -8.62 15.76 -5.77
N PRO A 182 -8.23 14.78 -6.61
CA PRO A 182 -7.60 15.05 -7.91
C PRO A 182 -8.61 15.43 -9.01
N VAL A 183 -9.90 15.48 -8.69
CA VAL A 183 -11.00 15.75 -9.63
C VAL A 183 -11.80 16.98 -9.18
N PRO A 184 -12.49 17.69 -10.09
CA PRO A 184 -13.44 18.76 -9.79
C PRO A 184 -14.62 18.33 -8.89
N GLN A 185 -15.29 19.29 -8.27
CA GLN A 185 -16.39 19.05 -7.30
C GLN A 185 -17.64 18.42 -7.91
N ASP A 186 -17.90 18.69 -9.19
CA ASP A 186 -19.01 18.14 -9.98
C ASP A 186 -18.74 16.69 -10.45
N HIS A 187 -17.52 16.17 -10.26
CA HIS A 187 -17.19 14.80 -10.61
C HIS A 187 -17.80 13.78 -9.64
N GLU A 188 -18.37 12.68 -10.15
CA GLU A 188 -19.07 11.67 -9.33
C GLU A 188 -18.20 11.10 -8.20
N SER A 189 -16.90 10.87 -8.47
CA SER A 189 -15.97 10.32 -7.49
C SER A 189 -15.38 11.35 -6.51
N TYR A 190 -15.72 12.64 -6.63
CA TYR A 190 -15.14 13.70 -5.79
C TYR A 190 -15.28 13.40 -4.29
N ASN A 191 -16.52 13.12 -3.85
CA ASN A 191 -16.81 12.84 -2.45
C ASN A 191 -16.08 11.57 -1.96
N ARG A 192 -15.98 10.54 -2.80
CA ARG A 192 -15.25 9.30 -2.50
C ARG A 192 -13.76 9.57 -2.29
N CYS A 193 -13.16 10.38 -3.16
CA CYS A 193 -11.76 10.81 -3.03
C CYS A 193 -11.54 11.65 -1.76
N ASP A 194 -12.42 12.62 -1.47
CA ASP A 194 -12.31 13.47 -0.29
C ASP A 194 -12.44 12.66 1.01
N ASP A 195 -13.39 11.72 1.07
CA ASP A 195 -13.58 10.82 2.20
C ASP A 195 -12.36 9.90 2.43
N PHE A 196 -11.73 9.43 1.36
CA PHE A 196 -10.47 8.70 1.45
C PHE A 196 -9.36 9.58 2.04
N LEU A 197 -9.21 10.82 1.57
CA LEU A 197 -8.19 11.76 2.07
C LEU A 197 -8.44 12.18 3.52
N LYS A 198 -9.70 12.37 3.92
CA LYS A 198 -10.10 12.60 5.32
C LYS A 198 -9.72 11.40 6.18
N TYR A 199 -10.02 10.18 5.75
CA TYR A 199 -9.59 8.95 6.43
C TYR A 199 -8.07 8.89 6.57
N LEU A 200 -7.34 9.14 5.49
CA LEU A 200 -5.88 9.07 5.45
C LEU A 200 -5.25 10.05 6.46
N ARG A 201 -5.72 11.30 6.44
CA ARG A 201 -5.28 12.34 7.37
C ARG A 201 -5.58 11.95 8.82
N ARG A 202 -6.86 11.68 9.11
CA ARG A 202 -7.36 11.41 10.47
C ARG A 202 -6.70 10.21 11.14
N ASN A 203 -6.38 9.16 10.38
CA ASN A 203 -5.87 7.91 10.95
C ASN A 203 -4.34 7.81 10.89
N TRP A 204 -3.71 8.29 9.80
CA TRP A 204 -2.32 7.92 9.49
C TRP A 204 -1.35 9.09 9.45
N LEU A 205 -1.81 10.30 9.10
CA LEU A 205 -0.91 11.47 8.96
C LEU A 205 -0.91 12.35 10.19
N THR A 206 -2.07 12.59 10.81
CA THR A 206 -2.22 13.39 12.02
C THR A 206 -2.79 12.60 13.20
N GLY A 207 -3.23 11.36 12.95
CA GLY A 207 -3.91 10.49 13.91
C GLY A 207 -3.00 9.71 14.85
N VAL A 208 -3.63 8.77 15.56
CA VAL A 208 -3.02 7.87 16.56
C VAL A 208 -1.82 7.06 16.03
N TYR A 209 -1.71 6.88 14.71
CA TYR A 209 -0.62 6.11 14.08
C TYR A 209 0.50 7.00 13.49
N LYS A 210 0.45 8.33 13.66
CA LYS A 210 1.47 9.24 13.14
C LYS A 210 2.87 8.91 13.70
N ASP A 211 2.91 8.48 14.96
CA ASP A 211 4.14 8.26 15.73
C ASP A 211 4.69 6.83 15.61
N GLY A 212 3.94 5.91 14.99
CA GLY A 212 4.41 4.55 14.69
C GLY A 212 5.61 4.50 13.73
N ARG A 213 6.10 5.67 13.26
CA ARG A 213 7.31 5.82 12.45
C ARG A 213 8.42 6.63 13.15
N SER A 214 8.08 7.59 13.99
CA SER A 214 9.04 8.41 14.74
C SER A 214 9.45 7.70 16.02
N GLY A 215 10.51 6.90 15.91
CA GLY A 215 11.20 6.33 17.06
C GLY A 215 12.07 7.36 17.78
N VAL A 216 11.49 8.51 18.14
CA VAL A 216 12.19 9.56 18.88
C VAL A 216 11.21 10.11 19.91
N HIS A 217 11.15 9.46 21.07
CA HIS A 217 10.85 10.23 22.29
C HIS A 217 12.14 10.95 22.65
N ARG A 218 12.09 12.29 22.66
CA ARG A 218 13.06 13.06 23.43
C ARG A 218 12.74 12.77 24.90
N SER A 219 13.63 12.03 25.54
CA SER A 219 13.82 12.02 26.99
C SER A 219 14.19 13.40 27.48
#